data_AF-A0A847NYZ9-F1
#
_entry.id   AF-A0A847NYZ9-F1
#
_cell.length_a   1.000
_cell.length_b   1.000
_cell.length_c   1.000
_cell.angle_alpha   90.00
_cell.angle_beta   90.00
_cell.angle_gamma   90.00
#
_symmetry.space_group_name_H-M   'P 1'
#
loop_
_entity.id
_entity.type
_entity.pdbx_description
1 polymer ?
#
loop_
_entity_poly.entity_id
_entity_poly.type
_entity_poly.pdbx_seq_one_letter_code
_entity_poly.pdbx_strand_id
1 'polypeptide(L)'
;MITFLKNYRSVSVSLMAITIILCNSFISHGKTAVPVFLLSGQSNMAGYSGGTNELSNDQRSDVDNVKIYMDGDGDNSKKNKWLTLGFGFGAMSFFIGPELSMGRTLSDSMPGTKIAFIKHSVGGTYLAKSEHWLPPSSNNGNGGGLYKAMMSTIDRAMKSFNSAFDTTQYTPKWAGFVWFQGEFDAYEIGYSNAYKQNLTNLINDIRAAVGVEDLPVIIPMIDVQNQWTYNSIVRAADDSVSQKMDNVNTVETKGLPTDGTHYKAVGYITIGQRIAQSWLAMDFIYEDPVHVLNPYNQKVNRVDYQTLSKYRVNAFDLSGRMISSSGSKNIQNILTQTRVPSGVVILNFKQADNDHNSNKMKNQRVVNLNNH
;
A
#
# COMPACT_ATOMS: atom_id res chain seq x y z
N MET A 1 39.47 -27.38 -81.70
CA MET A 1 39.79 -28.62 -80.97
C MET A 1 39.78 -28.29 -79.48
N ILE A 2 38.90 -28.94 -78.73
CA ILE A 2 38.80 -28.99 -77.26
C ILE A 2 38.16 -27.78 -76.54
N THR A 3 36.87 -27.97 -76.28
CA THR A 3 36.00 -27.48 -75.21
C THR A 3 36.58 -27.78 -73.81
N PHE A 4 36.37 -26.91 -72.81
CA PHE A 4 35.68 -27.31 -71.56
C PHE A 4 35.22 -26.12 -70.70
N LEU A 5 33.95 -26.22 -70.30
CA LEU A 5 33.11 -25.35 -69.48
C LEU A 5 33.48 -25.32 -67.99
N LYS A 6 33.14 -24.20 -67.31
CA LYS A 6 32.45 -24.07 -65.99
C LYS A 6 32.32 -22.56 -65.67
N ASN A 7 31.25 -21.84 -66.02
CA ASN A 7 29.92 -21.77 -65.38
C ASN A 7 29.97 -21.57 -63.84
N TYR A 8 29.73 -20.35 -63.33
CA TYR A 8 28.46 -19.95 -62.68
C TYR A 8 28.52 -18.58 -61.95
N ARG A 9 27.64 -17.68 -62.41
CA ARG A 9 26.76 -16.73 -61.68
C ARG A 9 27.32 -15.66 -60.73
N SER A 10 27.26 -14.44 -61.28
CA SER A 10 26.88 -13.17 -60.64
C SER A 10 25.91 -13.29 -59.46
N VAL A 11 26.32 -12.81 -58.29
CA VAL A 11 25.44 -12.51 -57.15
C VAL A 11 25.09 -11.03 -57.20
N SER A 12 23.86 -10.73 -57.62
CA SER A 12 23.24 -9.42 -57.46
C SER A 12 22.92 -9.22 -55.98
N VAL A 13 23.54 -8.24 -55.34
CA VAL A 13 23.20 -7.80 -53.99
C VAL A 13 21.91 -7.00 -54.06
N SER A 14 20.79 -7.64 -53.74
CA SER A 14 19.51 -6.95 -53.53
C SER A 14 19.59 -6.17 -52.23
N LEU A 15 19.65 -4.84 -52.32
CA LEU A 15 19.42 -3.92 -51.21
C LEU A 15 17.97 -4.09 -50.73
N MET A 16 17.77 -4.88 -49.69
CA MET A 16 16.49 -4.97 -48.99
C MET A 16 16.39 -3.76 -48.07
N ALA A 17 15.74 -2.70 -48.55
CA ALA A 17 15.41 -1.54 -47.75
C ALA A 17 14.53 -1.98 -46.57
N ILE A 18 15.10 -1.96 -45.36
CA ILE A 18 14.35 -2.13 -44.12
C ILE A 18 13.58 -0.82 -43.89
N THR A 19 12.35 -0.77 -44.38
CA THR A 19 11.39 0.25 -44.01
C THR A 19 11.04 0.03 -42.54
N ILE A 20 11.68 0.78 -41.63
CA ILE A 20 11.24 0.87 -40.24
C ILE A 20 9.92 1.63 -40.27
N ILE A 21 8.82 0.89 -40.26
CA ILE A 21 7.50 1.44 -39.97
C ILE A 21 7.54 1.88 -38.51
N LEU A 22 7.77 3.17 -38.27
CA LEU A 22 7.44 3.81 -36.99
C LEU A 22 5.92 3.81 -36.88
N CYS A 23 5.35 2.69 -36.43
CA CYS A 23 4.02 2.68 -35.85
C CYS A 23 4.11 3.55 -34.59
N ASN A 24 3.81 4.83 -34.72
CA ASN A 24 3.32 5.65 -33.61
C ASN A 24 1.95 5.10 -33.23
N SER A 25 1.94 3.93 -32.61
CA SER A 25 0.84 3.51 -31.77
C SER A 25 0.74 4.59 -30.70
N PHE A 26 -0.30 5.42 -30.77
CA PHE A 26 -0.70 6.21 -29.61
C PHE A 26 -1.08 5.19 -28.53
N ILE A 27 -0.10 4.78 -27.74
CA ILE A 27 -0.34 3.99 -26.55
C ILE A 27 -1.08 4.92 -25.61
N SER A 28 -2.40 4.78 -25.55
CA SER A 28 -3.21 5.34 -24.48
C SER A 28 -2.76 4.66 -23.19
N HIS A 29 -1.74 5.22 -22.54
CA HIS A 29 -1.34 4.78 -21.21
C HIS A 29 -2.51 5.10 -20.28
N GLY A 30 -3.11 4.08 -19.67
CA GLY A 30 -4.07 4.28 -18.59
C GLY A 30 -3.44 5.15 -17.50
N LYS A 31 -4.27 5.89 -16.76
CA LYS A 31 -3.79 6.75 -15.67
C LYS A 31 -3.03 5.91 -14.65
N THR A 32 -1.90 6.41 -14.17
CA THR A 32 -1.12 5.79 -13.10
C THR A 32 -1.89 5.87 -11.78
N ALA A 33 -1.98 4.76 -11.07
CA ALA A 33 -2.63 4.71 -9.77
C ALA A 33 -1.83 5.46 -8.70
N VAL A 34 -2.53 6.22 -7.86
CA VAL A 34 -1.99 6.85 -6.66
C VAL A 34 -2.58 6.12 -5.45
N PRO A 35 -1.79 5.32 -4.71
CA PRO A 35 -2.26 4.68 -3.49
C PRO A 35 -2.70 5.72 -2.45
N VAL A 36 -3.97 5.60 -2.02
CA VAL A 36 -4.63 6.45 -1.03
C VAL A 36 -4.72 5.70 0.29
N PHE A 37 -4.21 6.30 1.35
CA PHE A 37 -4.31 5.78 2.72
C PHE A 37 -5.19 6.66 3.58
N LEU A 38 -6.13 6.04 4.30
CA LEU A 38 -6.87 6.69 5.38
C LEU A 38 -6.08 6.55 6.68
N LEU A 39 -5.85 7.65 7.40
CA LEU A 39 -5.24 7.68 8.71
C LEU A 39 -6.25 8.25 9.71
N SER A 40 -6.72 7.43 10.64
CA SER A 40 -7.74 7.83 11.59
C SER A 40 -7.51 7.26 12.99
N GLY A 41 -8.21 7.83 13.96
CA GLY A 41 -8.12 7.46 15.36
C GLY A 41 -8.06 8.68 16.27
N GLN A 42 -7.32 8.56 17.37
CA GLN A 42 -7.28 9.60 18.41
C GLN A 42 -5.95 10.35 18.48
N SER A 43 -5.57 10.84 19.67
CA SER A 43 -4.42 11.73 19.88
C SER A 43 -3.09 11.14 19.40
N ASN A 44 -2.91 9.82 19.47
CA ASN A 44 -1.70 9.16 18.95
C ASN A 44 -1.68 8.98 17.42
N MET A 45 -2.84 8.95 16.75
CA MET A 45 -2.89 9.19 15.30
C MET A 45 -2.61 10.66 14.98
N ALA A 46 -3.23 11.57 15.75
CA ALA A 46 -3.12 13.00 15.53
C ALA A 46 -1.67 13.50 15.71
N GLY A 47 -0.94 12.98 16.71
CA GLY A 47 0.44 13.37 17.01
C GLY A 47 0.48 14.51 18.03
N TYR A 48 0.38 14.18 19.33
CA TYR A 48 0.23 15.16 20.41
C TYR A 48 1.52 15.55 21.12
N SER A 49 2.58 14.74 20.98
CA SER A 49 3.84 14.93 21.75
C SER A 49 5.10 14.65 20.94
N GLY A 50 4.97 14.59 19.61
CA GLY A 50 6.09 14.39 18.69
C GLY A 50 6.78 15.71 18.35
N GLY A 51 7.56 16.28 19.27
CA GLY A 51 8.20 17.58 19.09
C GLY A 51 9.06 17.66 17.82
N THR A 52 8.80 18.63 16.95
CA THR A 52 9.62 18.80 15.74
C THR A 52 11.06 19.18 16.05
N ASN A 53 11.30 19.77 17.23
CA ASN A 53 12.63 20.05 17.77
C ASN A 53 13.49 18.79 17.99
N GLU A 54 12.87 17.63 18.17
CA GLU A 54 13.54 16.33 18.35
C GLU A 54 13.97 15.67 17.03
N LEU A 55 13.55 16.24 15.88
CA LEU A 55 13.84 15.68 14.56
C LEU A 55 15.22 16.09 14.06
N SER A 56 15.92 15.14 13.43
CA SER A 56 17.11 15.40 12.63
C SER A 56 16.78 16.29 11.42
N ASN A 57 17.80 16.88 10.79
CA ASN A 57 17.62 17.70 9.59
C ASN A 57 16.92 16.90 8.46
N ASP A 58 17.34 15.65 8.26
CA ASP A 58 16.74 14.78 7.24
C ASP A 58 15.27 14.47 7.56
N GLN A 59 14.94 14.25 8.83
CA GLN A 59 13.57 14.00 9.26
C GLN A 59 12.65 15.23 9.11
N ARG A 60 13.20 16.44 9.07
CA ARG A 60 12.44 17.68 8.86
C ARG A 60 12.19 17.99 7.39
N SER A 61 12.86 17.30 6.47
CA SER A 61 12.61 17.51 5.04
C SER A 61 11.20 17.05 4.65
N ASP A 62 10.66 17.70 3.63
CA ASP A 62 9.43 17.26 3.00
C ASP A 62 9.65 15.90 2.29
N VAL A 63 8.55 15.17 2.07
CA VAL A 63 8.51 13.92 1.32
C VAL A 63 7.77 14.21 0.00
N ASP A 64 8.52 14.66 -1.01
CA ASP A 64 7.99 15.33 -2.22
C ASP A 64 6.92 14.56 -3.01
N ASN A 65 6.98 13.23 -3.00
CA ASN A 65 6.03 12.36 -3.69
C ASN A 65 4.81 11.97 -2.84
N VAL A 66 4.73 12.40 -1.58
CA VAL A 66 3.59 12.14 -0.70
C VAL A 66 2.80 13.44 -0.49
N LYS A 67 1.49 13.37 -0.79
CA LYS A 67 0.53 14.44 -0.47
C LYS A 67 -0.35 14.03 0.70
N ILE A 68 -0.72 14.99 1.53
CA ILE A 68 -1.61 14.77 2.68
C ILE A 68 -2.73 15.81 2.69
N TYR A 69 -3.94 15.35 2.95
CA TYR A 69 -5.12 16.16 3.26
C TYR A 69 -5.54 15.83 4.68
N MET A 70 -5.65 16.83 5.56
CA MET A 70 -6.01 16.61 6.96
C MET A 70 -7.25 17.39 7.40
N ASP A 71 -7.96 16.84 8.37
CA ASP A 71 -8.95 17.53 9.20
C ASP A 71 -9.02 16.88 10.60
N GLY A 72 -9.87 17.39 11.49
CA GLY A 72 -9.89 16.98 12.91
C GLY A 72 -8.89 17.80 13.73
N ASP A 73 -8.09 17.16 14.57
CA ASP A 73 -7.01 17.83 15.30
C ASP A 73 -5.83 18.17 14.40
N GLY A 74 -5.25 19.35 14.62
CA GLY A 74 -4.12 19.84 13.84
C GLY A 74 -4.13 21.35 13.61
N ASP A 75 -3.08 21.84 12.96
CA ASP A 75 -2.95 23.23 12.55
C ASP A 75 -4.05 23.62 11.54
N ASN A 76 -4.87 24.60 11.89
CA ASN A 76 -5.92 25.14 11.02
C ASN A 76 -5.39 25.65 9.68
N SER A 77 -4.13 26.11 9.63
CA SER A 77 -3.49 26.56 8.40
C SER A 77 -3.25 25.43 7.39
N LYS A 78 -3.29 24.17 7.82
CA LYS A 78 -3.07 22.97 7.00
C LYS A 78 -4.33 22.15 6.72
N LYS A 79 -5.42 22.39 7.43
CA LYS A 79 -6.67 21.64 7.24
C LYS A 79 -7.30 21.93 5.88
N ASN A 80 -8.05 20.94 5.38
CA ASN A 80 -8.97 21.07 4.25
C ASN A 80 -8.35 21.45 2.91
N LYS A 81 -7.08 21.05 2.71
CA LYS A 81 -6.36 21.18 1.45
C LYS A 81 -5.27 20.13 1.36
N TRP A 82 -4.88 19.81 0.14
CA TRP A 82 -3.74 18.94 -0.11
C TRP A 82 -2.43 19.72 0.00
N LEU A 83 -1.48 19.17 0.74
CA LEU A 83 -0.14 19.71 0.93
C LEU A 83 0.90 18.61 0.71
N THR A 84 2.14 18.98 0.41
CA THR A 84 3.27 18.04 0.49
C THR A 84 3.44 17.60 1.94
N LEU A 85 3.65 16.31 2.15
CA LEU A 85 3.94 15.78 3.48
C LEU A 85 5.29 16.33 3.95
N GLY A 86 5.32 16.77 5.20
CA GLY A 86 6.51 17.24 5.91
C GLY A 86 6.23 17.17 7.41
N PHE A 87 6.97 17.89 8.24
CA PHE A 87 6.61 18.00 9.65
C PHE A 87 5.39 18.91 9.88
N GLY A 88 4.87 18.93 11.10
CA GLY A 88 3.79 19.85 11.48
C GLY A 88 2.40 19.41 11.01
N PHE A 89 2.23 18.12 10.70
CA PHE A 89 0.91 17.48 10.51
C PHE A 89 0.45 16.75 11.78
N GLY A 90 1.13 17.01 12.91
CA GLY A 90 0.67 16.66 14.25
C GLY A 90 -0.57 17.46 14.68
N ALA A 91 -0.99 17.29 15.93
CA ALA A 91 -2.08 18.06 16.54
C ALA A 91 -1.80 19.57 16.63
N MET A 92 -0.52 19.96 16.55
CA MET A 92 -0.07 21.34 16.40
C MET A 92 1.05 21.41 15.34
N SER A 93 1.35 22.61 14.84
CA SER A 93 2.34 22.83 13.77
C SER A 93 3.77 22.44 14.13
N PHE A 94 4.07 22.35 15.43
CA PHE A 94 5.36 21.90 15.98
C PHE A 94 5.32 20.45 16.48
N PHE A 95 4.29 19.68 16.12
CA PHE A 95 4.21 18.24 16.37
C PHE A 95 4.15 17.41 15.08
N ILE A 96 4.49 16.14 15.23
CA ILE A 96 4.29 15.09 14.23
C ILE A 96 3.43 13.98 14.82
N GLY A 97 2.70 13.28 13.95
CA GLY A 97 2.20 11.94 14.23
C GLY A 97 2.98 10.87 13.44
N PRO A 98 2.43 9.64 13.34
CA PRO A 98 3.07 8.56 12.60
C PRO A 98 3.09 8.80 11.08
N GLU A 99 2.31 9.77 10.56
CA GLU A 99 2.21 10.05 9.13
C GLU A 99 3.55 10.38 8.49
N LEU A 100 4.43 11.11 9.20
CA LEU A 100 5.69 11.60 8.63
C LEU A 100 6.62 10.44 8.25
N SER A 101 6.90 9.54 9.21
CA SER A 101 7.79 8.41 8.96
C SER A 101 7.12 7.30 8.16
N MET A 102 5.79 7.14 8.24
CA MET A 102 5.05 6.24 7.36
C MET A 102 5.21 6.68 5.90
N GLY A 103 4.93 7.96 5.59
CA GLY A 103 5.04 8.49 4.24
C GLY A 103 6.47 8.41 3.69
N ARG A 104 7.47 8.74 4.50
CA ARG A 104 8.88 8.59 4.12
C ARG A 104 9.25 7.13 3.82
N THR A 105 8.88 6.21 4.69
CA THR A 105 9.19 4.78 4.50
C THR A 105 8.52 4.22 3.24
N LEU A 106 7.27 4.61 2.97
CA LEU A 106 6.58 4.23 1.73
C LEU A 106 7.23 4.84 0.49
N SER A 107 7.59 6.13 0.55
CA SER A 107 8.30 6.82 -0.54
C SER A 107 9.62 6.13 -0.87
N ASP A 108 10.43 5.85 0.14
CA ASP A 108 11.74 5.23 -0.03
C ASP A 108 11.62 3.80 -0.57
N SER A 109 10.55 3.09 -0.21
CA SER A 109 10.29 1.70 -0.64
C SER A 109 9.58 1.60 -1.99
N MET A 110 9.00 2.68 -2.50
CA MET A 110 8.27 2.75 -3.77
C MET A 110 8.75 3.96 -4.59
N PRO A 111 10.01 3.95 -5.05
CA PRO A 111 10.61 5.09 -5.72
C PRO A 111 9.83 5.47 -6.99
N GLY A 112 9.54 6.76 -7.13
CA GLY A 112 8.75 7.29 -8.25
C GLY A 112 7.24 7.20 -8.08
N THR A 113 6.74 6.43 -7.11
CA THR A 113 5.31 6.33 -6.82
C THR A 113 4.81 7.58 -6.10
N LYS A 114 3.70 8.13 -6.58
CA LYS A 114 2.96 9.21 -5.91
C LYS A 114 2.03 8.60 -4.87
N ILE A 115 1.98 9.16 -3.67
CA ILE A 115 1.20 8.61 -2.54
C ILE A 115 0.29 9.69 -1.98
N ALA A 116 -0.93 9.33 -1.57
CA ALA A 116 -1.90 10.24 -0.98
C ALA A 116 -2.36 9.77 0.40
N PHE A 117 -2.32 10.67 1.38
CA PHE A 117 -2.82 10.45 2.74
C PHE A 117 -4.04 11.31 3.01
N ILE A 118 -5.10 10.71 3.54
CA ILE A 118 -6.25 11.41 4.09
C ILE A 118 -6.24 11.16 5.59
N LYS A 119 -6.05 12.21 6.39
CA LYS A 119 -5.95 12.13 7.85
C LYS A 119 -7.17 12.78 8.50
N HIS A 120 -7.88 12.05 9.35
CA HIS A 120 -8.92 12.59 10.21
C HIS A 120 -8.82 11.95 11.59
N SER A 121 -8.37 12.69 12.60
CA SER A 121 -8.13 12.15 13.93
C SER A 121 -8.51 13.15 15.00
N VAL A 122 -9.10 12.68 16.10
CA VAL A 122 -9.57 13.54 17.20
C VAL A 122 -9.24 12.90 18.55
N GLY A 123 -8.46 13.59 19.38
CA GLY A 123 -8.03 13.16 20.70
C GLY A 123 -9.16 13.04 21.70
N GLY A 124 -9.03 12.10 22.64
CA GLY A 124 -9.98 11.94 23.73
C GLY A 124 -11.31 11.28 23.34
N THR A 125 -11.28 10.38 22.35
CA THR A 125 -12.48 9.87 21.70
C THR A 125 -12.60 8.35 21.82
N TYR A 126 -13.84 7.88 21.81
CA TYR A 126 -14.20 6.48 22.02
C TYR A 126 -14.69 5.86 20.72
N LEU A 127 -14.36 4.60 20.47
CA LEU A 127 -15.01 3.80 19.44
C LEU A 127 -16.44 3.42 19.85
N ALA A 128 -16.69 3.24 21.14
CA ALA A 128 -17.99 2.81 21.65
C ALA A 128 -19.08 3.90 21.77
N LYS A 129 -18.80 5.18 21.48
CA LYS A 129 -19.76 6.29 21.67
C LYS A 129 -20.32 6.85 20.36
N SER A 130 -21.63 7.13 20.33
CA SER A 130 -22.37 7.55 19.13
C SER A 130 -22.06 8.98 18.69
N GLU A 131 -21.61 9.86 19.59
CA GLU A 131 -21.06 11.17 19.25
C GLU A 131 -19.66 11.08 18.61
N HIS A 132 -18.99 9.92 18.73
CA HIS A 132 -17.63 9.68 18.26
C HIS A 132 -17.60 8.73 17.05
N TRP A 133 -16.83 7.65 17.14
CA TRP A 133 -16.47 6.81 15.99
C TRP A 133 -17.40 5.63 15.77
N LEU A 134 -18.41 5.44 16.64
CA LEU A 134 -19.27 4.26 16.60
C LEU A 134 -19.80 4.04 15.17
N PRO A 135 -19.42 2.93 14.52
CA PRO A 135 -19.69 2.75 13.10
C PRO A 135 -21.17 2.45 12.87
N PRO A 136 -21.70 2.73 11.65
CA PRO A 136 -23.10 2.46 11.30
C PRO A 136 -23.59 1.05 11.71
N SER A 137 -22.78 0.01 11.48
CA SER A 137 -23.09 -1.38 11.82
C SER A 137 -23.10 -1.67 13.32
N SER A 138 -22.61 -0.75 14.15
CA SER A 138 -22.75 -0.76 15.62
C SER A 138 -23.76 0.26 16.14
N ASN A 139 -24.45 1.01 15.27
CA ASN A 139 -25.28 2.14 15.67
C ASN A 139 -26.54 2.26 14.79
N ASN A 140 -27.26 1.14 14.61
CA ASN A 140 -28.55 1.08 13.91
C ASN A 140 -28.53 1.70 12.50
N GLY A 141 -27.43 1.52 11.77
CA GLY A 141 -27.23 2.05 10.43
C GLY A 141 -26.81 3.53 10.37
N ASN A 142 -26.63 4.20 11.51
CA ASN A 142 -26.21 5.60 11.55
C ASN A 142 -24.76 5.73 12.04
N GLY A 143 -23.88 6.34 11.24
CA GLY A 143 -22.52 6.62 11.69
C GLY A 143 -22.51 7.62 12.86
N GLY A 144 -21.60 7.40 13.81
CA GLY A 144 -21.35 8.35 14.88
C GLY A 144 -20.86 9.72 14.39
N GLY A 145 -20.83 10.72 15.27
CA GLY A 145 -20.46 12.10 14.93
C GLY A 145 -19.10 12.22 14.23
N LEU A 146 -18.05 11.64 14.82
CA LEU A 146 -16.70 11.64 14.26
C LEU A 146 -16.55 10.68 13.07
N TYR A 147 -17.26 9.56 13.07
CA TYR A 147 -17.33 8.70 11.87
C TYR A 147 -17.83 9.50 10.67
N LYS A 148 -18.94 10.24 10.82
CA LYS A 148 -19.50 11.08 9.74
C LYS A 148 -18.56 12.22 9.35
N ALA A 149 -17.85 12.82 10.31
CA ALA A 149 -16.84 13.85 10.04
C ALA A 149 -15.65 13.30 9.23
N MET A 150 -15.19 12.08 9.55
CA MET A 150 -14.17 11.36 8.76
C MET A 150 -14.68 11.07 7.35
N MET A 151 -15.90 10.57 7.18
CA MET A 151 -16.49 10.35 5.85
C MET A 151 -16.60 11.65 5.04
N SER A 152 -16.96 12.77 5.68
CA SER A 152 -16.96 14.09 5.03
C SER A 152 -15.55 14.56 4.65
N THR A 153 -14.54 14.20 5.42
CA THR A 153 -13.13 14.49 5.10
C THR A 153 -12.66 13.70 3.89
N ILE A 154 -13.01 12.41 3.83
CA ILE A 154 -12.76 11.56 2.66
C ILE A 154 -13.41 12.16 1.41
N ASP A 155 -14.70 12.50 1.48
CA ASP A 155 -15.43 13.08 0.34
C ASP A 155 -14.78 14.37 -0.19
N ARG A 156 -14.43 15.29 0.70
CA ARG A 156 -13.78 16.56 0.32
C ARG A 156 -12.37 16.35 -0.24
N ALA A 157 -11.59 15.45 0.35
CA ALA A 157 -10.25 15.12 -0.12
C ALA A 157 -10.30 14.51 -1.54
N MET A 158 -11.22 13.58 -1.77
CA MET A 158 -11.40 12.93 -3.08
C MET A 158 -11.92 13.90 -4.14
N LYS A 159 -12.88 14.79 -3.81
CA LYS A 159 -13.38 15.83 -4.73
C LYS A 159 -12.31 16.85 -5.12
N SER A 160 -11.35 17.11 -4.24
CA SER A 160 -10.26 18.08 -4.46
C SER A 160 -8.95 17.42 -4.90
N PHE A 161 -8.94 16.13 -5.23
CA PHE A 161 -7.73 15.37 -5.59
C PHE A 161 -6.93 15.99 -6.75
N ASN A 162 -7.62 16.62 -7.71
CA ASN A 162 -7.00 17.34 -8.83
C ASN A 162 -6.14 18.54 -8.43
N SER A 163 -6.30 19.07 -7.20
CA SER A 163 -5.42 20.13 -6.68
C SER A 163 -4.04 19.60 -6.25
N ALA A 164 -3.91 18.28 -6.05
CA ALA A 164 -2.70 17.63 -5.59
C ALA A 164 -1.98 16.84 -6.69
N PHE A 165 -2.75 16.29 -7.63
CA PHE A 165 -2.26 15.41 -8.69
C PHE A 165 -2.90 15.77 -10.03
N ASP A 166 -2.12 15.70 -11.12
CA ASP A 166 -2.64 15.86 -12.47
C ASP A 166 -3.54 14.67 -12.84
N THR A 167 -4.86 14.89 -12.81
CA THR A 167 -5.84 13.83 -13.08
C THR A 167 -5.93 13.41 -14.54
N THR A 168 -5.18 14.03 -15.45
CA THR A 168 -4.97 13.49 -16.80
C THR A 168 -3.99 12.32 -16.79
N GLN A 169 -3.06 12.30 -15.83
CA GLN A 169 -2.02 11.27 -15.68
C GLN A 169 -2.29 10.32 -14.52
N TYR A 170 -2.95 10.77 -13.45
CA TYR A 170 -3.08 10.05 -12.19
C TYR A 170 -4.54 9.78 -11.81
N THR A 171 -4.77 8.66 -11.12
CA THR A 171 -6.09 8.32 -10.53
C THR A 171 -5.92 7.80 -9.10
N PRO A 172 -6.76 8.23 -8.13
CA PRO A 172 -6.68 7.70 -6.77
C PRO A 172 -7.17 6.25 -6.72
N LYS A 173 -6.49 5.41 -5.93
CA LYS A 173 -6.88 4.03 -5.62
C LYS A 173 -6.67 3.75 -4.13
N TRP A 174 -7.68 3.25 -3.43
CA TRP A 174 -7.57 2.94 -2.01
C TRP A 174 -6.56 1.84 -1.76
N ALA A 175 -5.59 2.11 -0.89
CA ALA A 175 -4.45 1.26 -0.62
C ALA A 175 -4.42 0.75 0.81
N GLY A 176 -4.95 1.51 1.76
CA GLY A 176 -5.05 1.02 3.13
C GLY A 176 -5.75 1.98 4.10
N PHE A 177 -6.01 1.47 5.29
CA PHE A 177 -6.58 2.18 6.41
C PHE A 177 -5.71 1.94 7.65
N VAL A 178 -5.28 3.01 8.31
CA VAL A 178 -4.57 2.96 9.59
C VAL A 178 -5.51 3.47 10.67
N TRP A 179 -5.80 2.60 11.64
CA TRP A 179 -6.64 2.92 12.79
C TRP A 179 -5.80 2.90 14.07
N PHE A 180 -5.50 4.07 14.62
CA PHE A 180 -4.71 4.18 15.85
C PHE A 180 -5.53 4.83 16.97
N GLN A 181 -6.23 3.96 17.70
CA GLN A 181 -7.15 4.32 18.77
C GLN A 181 -7.36 3.15 19.73
N GLY A 182 -7.91 3.44 20.89
CA GLY A 182 -8.40 2.44 21.85
C GLY A 182 -8.16 2.86 23.30
N GLU A 183 -7.33 3.87 23.53
CA GLU A 183 -6.93 4.32 24.87
C GLU A 183 -8.15 4.75 25.68
N PHE A 184 -9.09 5.44 25.05
CA PHE A 184 -10.30 5.89 25.74
C PHE A 184 -11.29 4.77 26.01
N ASP A 185 -11.43 3.79 25.10
CA ASP A 185 -12.22 2.59 25.34
C ASP A 185 -11.62 1.70 26.45
N ALA A 186 -10.33 1.85 26.74
CA ALA A 186 -9.63 1.13 27.81
C ALA A 186 -9.82 1.72 29.22
N TYR A 187 -10.51 2.86 29.39
CA TYR A 187 -10.81 3.41 30.72
C TYR A 187 -11.89 2.62 31.47
N GLU A 188 -12.86 2.05 30.75
CA GLU A 188 -14.04 1.43 31.35
C GLU A 188 -14.33 0.07 30.73
N ILE A 189 -14.66 -0.92 31.57
CA ILE A 189 -14.88 -2.31 31.17
C ILE A 189 -15.97 -2.47 30.10
N GLY A 190 -17.01 -1.62 30.16
CA GLY A 190 -18.11 -1.66 29.21
C GLY A 190 -17.65 -1.31 27.78
N TYR A 191 -16.84 -0.26 27.64
CA TYR A 191 -16.29 0.16 26.35
C TYR A 191 -15.25 -0.84 25.84
N SER A 192 -14.35 -1.31 26.71
CA SER A 192 -13.33 -2.29 26.31
C SER A 192 -13.94 -3.61 25.83
N ASN A 193 -15.03 -4.07 26.46
CA ASN A 193 -15.73 -5.29 26.05
C ASN A 193 -16.45 -5.13 24.70
N ALA A 194 -16.95 -3.93 24.39
CA ALA A 194 -17.60 -3.63 23.11
C ALA A 194 -16.57 -3.43 21.98
N TYR A 195 -15.32 -3.11 22.31
CA TYR A 195 -14.29 -2.67 21.37
C TYR A 195 -14.09 -3.62 20.18
N LYS A 196 -13.96 -4.93 20.43
CA LYS A 196 -13.77 -5.93 19.36
C LYS A 196 -14.86 -5.90 18.30
N GLN A 197 -16.12 -5.84 18.73
CA GLN A 197 -17.26 -5.84 17.82
C GLN A 197 -17.30 -4.54 17.04
N ASN A 198 -17.08 -3.41 17.72
CA ASN A 198 -17.08 -2.11 17.07
C ASN A 198 -15.92 -1.94 16.08
N LEU A 199 -14.74 -2.46 16.39
CA LEU A 199 -13.58 -2.42 15.50
C LEU A 199 -13.80 -3.28 14.25
N THR A 200 -14.33 -4.50 14.42
CA THR A 200 -14.75 -5.36 13.30
C THR A 200 -15.74 -4.63 12.39
N ASN A 201 -16.76 -4.00 12.99
CA ASN A 201 -17.79 -3.27 12.26
C ASN A 201 -17.23 -2.02 11.56
N LEU A 202 -16.32 -1.28 12.20
CA LEU A 202 -15.66 -0.12 11.61
C LEU A 202 -14.88 -0.51 10.37
N ILE A 203 -14.10 -1.59 10.44
CA ILE A 203 -13.32 -2.08 9.30
C ILE A 203 -14.23 -2.47 8.13
N ASN A 204 -15.29 -3.22 8.41
CA ASN A 204 -16.25 -3.64 7.38
C ASN A 204 -16.98 -2.43 6.76
N ASP A 205 -17.41 -1.48 7.57
CA ASP A 205 -18.13 -0.29 7.09
C ASP A 205 -17.20 0.60 6.22
N ILE A 206 -15.92 0.71 6.56
CA ILE A 206 -14.94 1.43 5.74
C ILE A 206 -14.66 0.71 4.43
N ARG A 207 -14.45 -0.61 4.46
CA ARG A 207 -14.28 -1.44 3.25
C ARG A 207 -15.47 -1.30 2.30
N ALA A 208 -16.68 -1.34 2.84
CA ALA A 208 -17.90 -1.12 2.09
C ALA A 208 -17.97 0.30 1.52
N ALA A 209 -17.69 1.33 2.33
CA ALA A 209 -17.77 2.72 1.91
C ALA A 209 -16.76 3.09 0.81
N VAL A 210 -15.58 2.47 0.82
CA VAL A 210 -14.53 2.70 -0.19
C VAL A 210 -14.58 1.72 -1.36
N GLY A 211 -15.43 0.70 -1.30
CA GLY A 211 -15.63 -0.30 -2.35
C GLY A 211 -14.45 -1.29 -2.51
N VAL A 212 -13.68 -1.54 -1.45
CA VAL A 212 -12.53 -2.45 -1.45
C VAL A 212 -12.71 -3.48 -0.33
N GLU A 213 -13.18 -4.67 -0.68
CA GLU A 213 -13.58 -5.73 0.26
C GLU A 213 -12.42 -6.22 1.14
N ASP A 214 -11.21 -6.24 0.62
CA ASP A 214 -10.00 -6.72 1.26
C ASP A 214 -9.00 -5.60 1.58
N LEU A 215 -9.48 -4.35 1.71
CA LEU A 215 -8.64 -3.18 1.99
C LEU A 215 -7.69 -3.47 3.17
N PRO A 216 -6.37 -3.32 2.99
CA PRO A 216 -5.40 -3.43 4.07
C PRO A 216 -5.74 -2.54 5.26
N VAL A 217 -5.79 -3.12 6.45
CA VAL A 217 -5.94 -2.38 7.70
C VAL A 217 -4.76 -2.62 8.61
N ILE A 218 -4.14 -1.55 9.09
CA ILE A 218 -3.05 -1.60 10.05
C ILE A 218 -3.52 -0.95 11.35
N ILE A 219 -3.37 -1.68 12.45
CA ILE A 219 -3.83 -1.27 13.78
C ILE A 219 -2.63 -1.15 14.71
N PRO A 220 -2.03 0.04 14.86
CA PRO A 220 -1.10 0.27 15.94
C PRO A 220 -1.83 0.11 17.27
N MET A 221 -1.40 -0.86 18.07
CA MET A 221 -2.01 -1.14 19.36
C MET A 221 -1.79 0.03 20.33
N ILE A 222 -2.63 0.14 21.35
CA ILE A 222 -2.41 1.12 22.42
C ILE A 222 -1.27 0.68 23.35
N ASP A 223 -0.61 1.64 24.00
CA ASP A 223 0.36 1.34 25.07
C ASP A 223 -0.36 0.87 26.34
N VAL A 224 0.38 0.42 27.34
CA VAL A 224 -0.15 -0.29 28.53
C VAL A 224 -0.05 0.54 29.82
N GLN A 225 -0.17 1.86 29.69
CA GLN A 225 -0.04 2.78 30.83
C GLN A 225 -1.19 2.59 31.82
N ASN A 226 -0.90 2.81 33.11
CA ASN A 226 -1.79 2.46 34.23
C ASN A 226 -3.18 3.13 34.18
N GLN A 227 -3.29 4.30 33.53
CA GLN A 227 -4.57 4.99 33.38
C GLN A 227 -5.57 4.23 32.50
N TRP A 228 -5.09 3.39 31.58
CA TRP A 228 -5.91 2.54 30.73
C TRP A 228 -6.07 1.16 31.37
N THR A 229 -6.86 1.12 32.44
CA THR A 229 -7.07 -0.07 33.29
C THR A 229 -7.38 -1.34 32.50
N TYR A 230 -8.10 -1.22 31.39
CA TYR A 230 -8.55 -2.34 30.55
C TYR A 230 -7.79 -2.46 29.23
N ASN A 231 -6.55 -1.94 29.17
CA ASN A 231 -5.73 -1.98 27.94
C ASN A 231 -5.54 -3.40 27.40
N SER A 232 -5.44 -4.41 28.27
CA SER A 232 -5.27 -5.80 27.86
C SER A 232 -6.47 -6.33 27.07
N ILE A 233 -7.69 -5.87 27.36
CA ILE A 233 -8.90 -6.27 26.65
C ILE A 233 -8.93 -5.63 25.26
N VAL A 234 -8.60 -4.34 25.17
CA VAL A 234 -8.53 -3.61 23.88
C VAL A 234 -7.45 -4.22 22.98
N ARG A 235 -6.25 -4.47 23.50
CA ARG A 235 -5.17 -5.10 22.73
C ARG A 235 -5.50 -6.54 22.30
N ALA A 236 -6.13 -7.33 23.17
CA ALA A 236 -6.61 -8.66 22.79
C ALA A 236 -7.72 -8.61 21.72
N ALA A 237 -8.51 -7.54 21.70
CA ALA A 237 -9.47 -7.29 20.63
C ALA A 237 -8.77 -6.97 19.30
N ASP A 238 -7.73 -6.11 19.30
CA ASP A 238 -6.91 -5.83 18.12
C ASP A 238 -6.33 -7.13 17.52
N ASP A 239 -5.71 -7.96 18.37
CA ASP A 239 -5.16 -9.26 17.96
C ASP A 239 -6.23 -10.23 17.46
N SER A 240 -7.39 -10.29 18.12
CA SER A 240 -8.48 -11.15 17.66
C SER A 240 -9.05 -10.69 16.32
N VAL A 241 -9.04 -9.39 16.02
CA VAL A 241 -9.51 -8.85 14.75
C VAL A 241 -8.52 -9.18 13.65
N SER A 242 -7.21 -8.97 13.87
CA SER A 242 -6.17 -9.29 12.87
C SER A 242 -6.09 -10.77 12.54
N GLN A 243 -6.32 -11.66 13.50
CA GLN A 243 -6.35 -13.10 13.26
C GLN A 243 -7.57 -13.60 12.48
N LYS A 244 -8.67 -12.83 12.47
CA LYS A 244 -9.95 -13.27 11.89
C LYS A 244 -10.29 -12.62 10.56
N MET A 245 -9.76 -11.44 10.31
CA MET A 245 -10.07 -10.65 9.12
C MET A 245 -8.89 -10.66 8.16
N ASP A 246 -9.15 -10.96 6.89
CA ASP A 246 -8.13 -10.92 5.84
C ASP A 246 -7.55 -9.51 5.70
N ASN A 247 -6.25 -9.42 5.39
CA ASN A 247 -5.53 -8.15 5.21
C ASN A 247 -5.66 -7.17 6.39
N VAL A 248 -5.77 -7.68 7.61
CA VAL A 248 -5.68 -6.87 8.84
C VAL A 248 -4.45 -7.29 9.63
N ASN A 249 -3.62 -6.33 10.04
CA ASN A 249 -2.47 -6.61 10.89
C ASN A 249 -2.33 -5.58 12.01
N THR A 250 -1.70 -5.99 13.10
CA THR A 250 -1.40 -5.12 14.24
C THR A 250 0.06 -4.66 14.21
N VAL A 251 0.33 -3.49 14.79
CA VAL A 251 1.68 -2.97 15.02
C VAL A 251 1.88 -2.79 16.51
N GLU A 252 2.96 -3.39 17.03
CA GLU A 252 3.33 -3.21 18.43
C GLU A 252 3.84 -1.79 18.67
N THR A 253 3.45 -1.22 19.80
CA THR A 253 3.78 0.14 20.25
C THR A 253 4.22 0.19 21.71
N LYS A 254 3.96 -0.87 22.48
CA LYS A 254 4.29 -1.00 23.89
C LYS A 254 5.77 -0.73 24.15
N GLY A 255 6.03 0.08 25.18
CA GLY A 255 7.39 0.39 25.63
C GLY A 255 8.14 1.38 24.75
N LEU A 256 7.52 1.93 23.70
CA LEU A 256 8.08 3.07 23.01
C LEU A 256 8.05 4.31 23.92
N PRO A 257 8.96 5.27 23.73
CA PRO A 257 9.02 6.46 24.59
C PRO A 257 7.73 7.30 24.53
N THR A 258 7.18 7.63 25.69
CA THR A 258 5.99 8.47 25.84
C THR A 258 6.22 9.60 26.86
N ASP A 259 5.30 10.56 26.90
CA ASP A 259 5.16 11.54 27.99
C ASP A 259 4.25 11.04 29.13
N GLY A 260 3.91 9.74 29.14
CA GLY A 260 2.91 9.17 30.03
C GLY A 260 1.47 9.23 29.50
N THR A 261 1.27 9.60 28.22
CA THR A 261 0.01 9.38 27.47
C THR A 261 0.28 9.28 25.96
N HIS A 262 1.10 10.17 25.43
CA HIS A 262 1.38 10.30 24.01
C HIS A 262 2.83 9.92 23.69
N TYR A 263 3.05 9.30 22.54
CA TYR A 263 4.40 8.97 22.11
C TYR A 263 5.23 10.23 21.84
N LYS A 264 6.52 10.18 22.17
CA LYS A 264 7.48 11.21 21.77
C LYS A 264 7.84 11.07 20.29
N ALA A 265 8.63 11.99 19.74
CA ALA A 265 8.96 11.99 18.31
C ALA A 265 9.57 10.65 17.86
N VAL A 266 10.50 10.09 18.65
CA VAL A 266 11.12 8.77 18.38
C VAL A 266 10.07 7.64 18.35
N GLY A 267 9.08 7.69 19.23
CA GLY A 267 7.97 6.72 19.25
C GLY A 267 7.13 6.81 17.99
N TYR A 268 6.68 8.01 17.61
CA TYR A 268 5.92 8.21 16.37
C TYR A 268 6.71 7.82 15.11
N ILE A 269 8.01 8.14 15.06
CA ILE A 269 8.89 7.70 13.96
C ILE A 269 8.88 6.18 13.84
N THR A 270 9.09 5.48 14.95
CA THR A 270 9.11 4.01 14.98
C THR A 270 7.77 3.42 14.58
N ILE A 271 6.66 3.99 15.06
CA ILE A 271 5.31 3.52 14.75
C ILE A 271 5.01 3.69 13.26
N GLY A 272 5.29 4.86 12.67
CA GLY A 272 5.06 5.09 11.24
C GLY A 272 5.90 4.18 10.34
N GLN A 273 7.15 3.88 10.71
CA GLN A 273 7.97 2.89 10.01
C GLN A 273 7.34 1.49 10.07
N ARG A 274 6.90 1.06 11.25
CA ARG A 274 6.24 -0.25 11.43
C ARG A 274 4.92 -0.34 10.66
N ILE A 275 4.14 0.75 10.61
CA ILE A 275 2.90 0.80 9.81
C ILE A 275 3.22 0.59 8.34
N ALA A 276 4.18 1.34 7.78
CA ALA A 276 4.57 1.23 6.39
C ALA A 276 5.12 -0.18 6.07
N GLN A 277 6.01 -0.71 6.92
CA GLN A 277 6.56 -2.06 6.76
C GLN A 277 5.48 -3.14 6.82
N SER A 278 4.52 -3.02 7.73
CA SER A 278 3.39 -3.94 7.81
C SER A 278 2.57 -3.93 6.53
N TRP A 279 2.27 -2.75 5.97
CA TRP A 279 1.53 -2.64 4.71
C TRP A 279 2.33 -3.19 3.52
N LEU A 280 3.63 -2.88 3.43
CA LEU A 280 4.51 -3.37 2.35
C LEU A 280 4.63 -4.90 2.36
N ALA A 281 4.47 -5.55 3.51
CA ALA A 281 4.50 -7.00 3.65
C ALA A 281 3.17 -7.70 3.30
N MET A 282 2.07 -6.95 3.11
CA MET A 282 0.79 -7.53 2.70
C MET A 282 0.75 -7.81 1.20
N ASP A 283 0.15 -8.94 0.83
CA ASP A 283 -0.12 -9.33 -0.56
C ASP A 283 -1.41 -8.65 -1.05
N PHE A 284 -1.31 -7.35 -1.31
CA PHE A 284 -2.42 -6.52 -1.76
C PHE A 284 -2.02 -5.66 -2.97
N ILE A 285 -2.89 -5.64 -3.98
CA ILE A 285 -2.72 -4.89 -5.22
C ILE A 285 -3.82 -3.83 -5.28
N TYR A 286 -3.43 -2.56 -5.13
CA TYR A 286 -4.35 -1.41 -5.24
C TYR A 286 -4.63 -0.98 -6.69
N GLU A 287 -3.85 -1.48 -7.64
CA GLU A 287 -3.99 -1.17 -9.05
C GLU A 287 -5.05 -2.05 -9.71
N ASP A 288 -5.62 -1.58 -10.82
CA ASP A 288 -6.54 -2.42 -11.59
C ASP A 288 -5.77 -3.62 -12.14
N PRO A 289 -6.18 -4.86 -11.80
CA PRO A 289 -5.47 -6.04 -12.24
C PRO A 289 -5.64 -6.23 -13.74
N VAL A 290 -4.54 -6.50 -14.42
CA VAL A 290 -4.51 -6.89 -15.83
C VAL A 290 -4.75 -8.39 -15.92
N HIS A 291 -5.73 -8.76 -16.73
CA HIS A 291 -5.86 -10.14 -17.17
C HIS A 291 -4.75 -10.43 -18.17
N VAL A 292 -3.80 -11.29 -17.79
CA VAL A 292 -2.85 -11.83 -18.74
C VAL A 292 -3.61 -12.74 -19.70
N LEU A 293 -3.97 -12.24 -20.88
CA LEU A 293 -4.32 -13.12 -21.99
C LEU A 293 -3.07 -13.92 -22.33
N ASN A 294 -3.09 -15.21 -22.02
CA ASN A 294 -2.01 -16.12 -22.40
C ASN A 294 -1.89 -16.17 -23.93
N PRO A 295 -0.83 -15.64 -24.55
CA PRO A 295 -0.64 -15.76 -25.99
C PRO A 295 -0.40 -17.23 -26.42
N TYR A 296 -0.07 -18.10 -25.47
CA TYR A 296 0.20 -19.52 -25.68
C TYR A 296 -1.04 -20.42 -25.77
N ASN A 297 -2.25 -19.85 -25.79
CA ASN A 297 -3.43 -20.60 -26.24
C ASN A 297 -3.41 -20.92 -27.75
N GLN A 298 -2.43 -20.40 -28.50
CA GLN A 298 -2.03 -21.03 -29.76
C GLN A 298 -1.09 -22.21 -29.48
N LYS A 299 -1.66 -23.40 -29.30
CA LYS A 299 -1.03 -24.73 -29.37
C LYS A 299 0.49 -24.78 -29.07
N VAL A 300 0.87 -24.59 -27.81
CA VAL A 300 2.20 -25.05 -27.35
C VAL A 300 2.05 -26.39 -26.64
N ASN A 301 2.81 -27.37 -27.11
CA ASN A 301 2.73 -28.76 -26.71
C ASN A 301 2.93 -28.91 -25.18
N ARG A 302 2.15 -29.79 -24.54
CA ARG A 302 2.23 -30.12 -23.11
C ARG A 302 3.65 -30.47 -22.59
N VAL A 303 4.58 -30.80 -23.49
CA VAL A 303 5.97 -31.18 -23.17
C VAL A 303 6.78 -29.99 -22.63
N ASP A 304 6.53 -28.75 -23.08
CA ASP A 304 7.26 -27.56 -22.61
C ASP A 304 6.83 -27.10 -21.20
N TYR A 305 5.66 -27.51 -20.73
CA TYR A 305 5.19 -27.18 -19.37
C TYR A 305 5.85 -28.04 -18.29
N GLN A 306 6.24 -29.27 -18.61
CA GLN A 306 6.91 -30.14 -17.64
C GLN A 306 8.34 -29.65 -17.33
N THR A 307 9.01 -28.98 -18.27
CA THR A 307 10.34 -28.42 -18.04
C THR A 307 10.28 -27.16 -17.16
N LEU A 308 9.25 -26.32 -17.29
CA LEU A 308 9.07 -25.10 -16.47
C LEU A 308 8.75 -25.36 -14.99
N SER A 309 8.32 -26.55 -14.62
CA SER A 309 8.07 -26.96 -13.21
C SER A 309 9.30 -26.91 -12.30
N LYS A 310 10.49 -26.81 -12.89
CA LYS A 310 11.79 -26.77 -12.20
C LYS A 310 12.37 -25.35 -12.03
N TYR A 311 11.59 -24.31 -12.31
CA TYR A 311 12.04 -22.92 -12.31
C TYR A 311 11.28 -22.14 -11.25
N ARG A 312 11.99 -21.30 -10.49
CA ARG A 312 11.33 -20.29 -9.64
C ARG A 312 10.93 -19.13 -10.53
N VAL A 313 9.67 -18.74 -10.45
CA VAL A 313 9.13 -17.59 -11.16
C VAL A 313 8.83 -16.51 -10.14
N ASN A 314 9.39 -15.32 -10.35
CA ASN A 314 9.11 -14.16 -9.53
C ASN A 314 8.48 -13.09 -10.43
N ALA A 315 7.38 -12.52 -9.97
CA ALA A 315 6.74 -11.39 -10.60
C ALA A 315 7.13 -10.12 -9.84
N PHE A 316 7.50 -9.08 -10.58
CA PHE A 316 7.89 -7.78 -10.04
C PHE A 316 7.06 -6.68 -10.68
N ASP A 317 6.63 -5.68 -9.91
CA ASP A 317 6.09 -4.47 -10.52
C ASP A 317 7.20 -3.62 -11.17
N LEU A 318 6.82 -2.54 -11.87
CA LEU A 318 7.76 -1.61 -12.52
C LEU A 318 8.66 -0.86 -11.53
N SER A 319 8.31 -0.83 -10.24
CA SER A 319 9.14 -0.24 -9.19
C SER A 319 10.22 -1.21 -8.67
N GLY A 320 10.15 -2.48 -9.08
CA GLY A 320 11.05 -3.54 -8.63
C GLY A 320 10.56 -4.28 -7.38
N ARG A 321 9.35 -4.01 -6.87
CA ARG A 321 8.75 -4.75 -5.76
C ARG A 321 8.32 -6.13 -6.26
N MET A 322 8.72 -7.18 -5.55
CA MET A 322 8.22 -8.54 -5.83
C MET A 322 6.77 -8.63 -5.39
N ILE A 323 5.88 -8.90 -6.34
CA ILE A 323 4.43 -9.01 -6.10
C ILE A 323 3.97 -10.45 -5.95
N SER A 324 4.73 -11.42 -6.47
CA SER A 324 4.42 -12.85 -6.32
C SER A 324 5.65 -13.70 -6.58
N SER A 325 5.74 -14.85 -5.90
CA SER A 325 6.75 -15.89 -6.15
C SER A 325 6.09 -17.25 -6.24
N SER A 326 6.41 -18.03 -7.27
CA SER A 326 5.80 -19.35 -7.50
C SER A 326 6.18 -20.39 -6.44
N GLY A 327 7.21 -20.15 -5.63
CA GLY A 327 7.90 -21.24 -4.94
C GLY A 327 8.26 -22.38 -5.91
N SER A 328 8.32 -23.62 -5.44
CA SER A 328 8.53 -24.82 -6.27
C SER A 328 7.31 -25.23 -7.12
N LYS A 329 6.29 -24.37 -7.28
CA LYS A 329 5.05 -24.69 -8.01
C LYS A 329 5.05 -24.10 -9.41
N ASN A 330 4.31 -24.75 -10.32
CA ASN A 330 4.24 -24.46 -11.75
C ASN A 330 3.75 -23.04 -12.09
N ILE A 331 4.26 -22.49 -13.20
CA ILE A 331 3.91 -21.17 -13.77
C ILE A 331 2.40 -20.98 -14.03
N GLN A 332 1.67 -22.08 -14.24
CA GLN A 332 0.20 -22.08 -14.36
C GLN A 332 -0.46 -21.49 -13.11
N ASN A 333 0.08 -21.69 -11.92
CA ASN A 333 -0.51 -21.14 -10.70
C ASN A 333 -0.38 -19.62 -10.62
N ILE A 334 0.75 -19.03 -11.06
CA ILE A 334 0.84 -17.55 -11.13
C ILE A 334 -0.18 -17.03 -12.16
N LEU A 335 -0.19 -17.57 -13.36
CA LEU A 335 -1.03 -17.00 -14.43
C LEU A 335 -2.53 -17.31 -14.31
N THR A 336 -2.92 -18.34 -13.54
CA THR A 336 -4.33 -18.69 -13.30
C THR A 336 -4.84 -18.29 -11.92
N GLN A 337 -3.96 -18.02 -10.94
CA GLN A 337 -4.35 -17.64 -9.58
C GLN A 337 -4.04 -16.18 -9.23
N THR A 338 -3.10 -15.51 -9.90
CA THR A 338 -2.83 -14.08 -9.64
C THR A 338 -3.45 -13.17 -10.70
N ARG A 339 -4.33 -12.30 -10.23
CA ARG A 339 -4.61 -10.99 -10.84
C ARG A 339 -3.31 -10.18 -10.75
N VAL A 340 -2.73 -9.77 -11.88
CA VAL A 340 -1.40 -9.13 -11.91
C VAL A 340 -1.55 -7.68 -12.36
N PRO A 341 -1.00 -6.67 -11.66
CA PRO A 341 -1.09 -5.27 -12.07
C PRO A 341 -0.51 -4.99 -13.47
N SER A 342 -0.92 -3.88 -14.07
CA SER A 342 -0.38 -3.41 -15.35
C SER A 342 1.09 -3.03 -15.20
N GLY A 343 1.94 -3.42 -16.16
CA GLY A 343 3.38 -3.10 -16.14
C GLY A 343 4.24 -4.09 -15.35
N VAL A 344 3.68 -5.17 -14.81
CA VAL A 344 4.50 -6.18 -14.12
C VAL A 344 5.46 -6.89 -15.08
N VAL A 345 6.69 -7.07 -14.62
CA VAL A 345 7.74 -7.89 -15.22
C VAL A 345 7.80 -9.25 -14.54
N ILE A 346 7.58 -10.32 -15.32
CA ILE A 346 7.81 -11.69 -14.84
C ILE A 346 9.22 -12.13 -15.20
N LEU A 347 9.98 -12.58 -14.20
CA LEU A 347 11.33 -13.14 -14.35
C LEU A 347 11.33 -14.64 -14.02
N ASN A 348 11.82 -15.44 -14.97
CA ASN A 348 12.03 -16.88 -14.78
C ASN A 348 13.48 -17.17 -14.37
N PHE A 349 13.68 -17.90 -13.27
CA PHE A 349 14.99 -18.30 -12.76
C PHE A 349 15.15 -19.82 -12.73
N LYS A 350 16.31 -20.32 -13.17
CA LYS A 350 16.66 -21.75 -13.08
C LYS A 350 16.88 -22.13 -11.61
N GLN A 351 16.28 -23.24 -11.15
CA GLN A 351 16.69 -23.84 -9.87
C GLN A 351 18.16 -24.26 -9.98
N ALA A 352 18.96 -23.94 -8.96
CA ALA A 352 20.32 -24.46 -8.87
C ALA A 352 20.22 -25.98 -8.93
N ASP A 353 20.75 -26.59 -10.00
CA ASP A 353 21.01 -28.02 -10.01
C ASP A 353 21.89 -28.33 -8.79
N ASN A 354 21.79 -29.54 -8.23
CA ASN A 354 22.62 -30.01 -7.10
C ASN A 354 24.14 -30.03 -7.39
N ASP A 355 24.61 -29.37 -8.44
CA ASP A 355 26.02 -29.10 -8.71
C ASP A 355 26.47 -27.89 -7.88
N HIS A 356 27.20 -28.17 -6.80
CA HIS A 356 27.84 -27.21 -5.89
C HIS A 356 28.88 -26.26 -6.57
N ASN A 357 28.90 -26.10 -7.89
CA ASN A 357 29.95 -25.35 -8.58
C ASN A 357 29.56 -24.53 -9.82
N SER A 358 28.27 -24.19 -10.05
CA SER A 358 27.91 -23.30 -11.16
C SER A 358 27.25 -21.98 -10.74
N ASN A 359 28.08 -20.97 -10.42
CA ASN A 359 27.68 -19.58 -10.15
C ASN A 359 27.25 -18.79 -11.41
N LYS A 360 26.62 -19.41 -12.42
CA LYS A 360 26.19 -18.70 -13.64
C LYS A 360 24.68 -18.81 -13.87
N MET A 361 23.97 -17.72 -13.52
CA MET A 361 22.63 -17.42 -14.02
C MET A 361 22.67 -17.34 -15.55
N LYS A 362 22.02 -18.28 -16.25
CA LYS A 362 22.15 -18.39 -17.72
C LYS A 362 20.94 -17.98 -18.53
N ASN A 363 19.75 -17.77 -17.96
CA ASN A 363 18.57 -17.35 -18.72
C ASN A 363 17.64 -16.48 -17.86
N GLN A 364 17.64 -15.17 -18.09
CA GLN A 364 16.55 -14.27 -17.68
C GLN A 364 15.70 -14.00 -18.92
N ARG A 365 14.38 -14.18 -18.82
CA ARG A 365 13.43 -13.68 -19.81
C ARG A 365 12.50 -12.71 -19.11
N VAL A 366 12.39 -11.50 -19.67
CA VAL A 366 11.52 -10.43 -19.22
C VAL A 366 10.26 -10.49 -20.07
N VAL A 367 9.10 -10.70 -19.44
CA VAL A 367 7.80 -10.55 -20.11
C VAL A 367 7.10 -9.35 -19.48
N ASN A 368 6.83 -8.32 -20.30
CA ASN A 368 6.07 -7.15 -19.89
C ASN A 368 4.58 -7.41 -20.18
N LEU A 369 3.75 -7.30 -19.15
CA LEU A 369 2.31 -7.47 -19.25
C LEU A 369 1.64 -6.12 -19.52
N ASN A 370 1.23 -5.92 -20.78
CA ASN A 370 0.43 -4.78 -21.22
C ASN A 370 -0.99 -5.20 -21.57
N ASN A 371 -1.96 -4.33 -21.28
CA ASN A 371 -3.35 -4.47 -21.67
C ASN A 371 -3.50 -4.58 -23.20
N HIS A 372 -3.87 -5.74 -23.71
CA HIS A 372 -4.49 -5.92 -25.02
C HIS A 372 -5.67 -6.87 -24.91
#